data_AF-A0A2V2WXV0-F1
#
_entry.id   AF-A0A2V2WXV0-F1
#
_cell.length_a   1.000
_cell.length_b   1.000
_cell.length_c   1.000
_cell.angle_alpha   90.00
_cell.angle_beta   90.00
_cell.angle_gamma   90.00
#
_symmetry.space_group_name_H-M   'P 1'
#
loop_
_entity.id
_entity.type
_entity.pdbx_description
1 polymer ?
#
loop_
_entity_poly.entity_id
_entity_poly.type
_entity_poly.pdbx_seq_one_letter_code
_entity_poly.pdbx_strand_id
1 'polypeptide(L)'
;MSVKASRRCNRLIVLFSSINDVTAWPFWKFLQMKKVKGVTDLSILAFNSQGGSFEARIDGQEYMLKNYENVVGYSQDMLERFLHRWYDPGRSYFVYGGHGMGDYLELEENKVGLQCHELAAIFGDKKFEAITFDACLMASLDCAYHLRNNTRYIGACEGYLWEPDTSLDHHVFNTYTASAMSRFRDPKHILLAVQRDYCSKSSLADFAVLDTTHVEALRSYVEEHVMQRVYDRATFYNVQQQQKLSYMAEEALQLSRQNSNTDIKMPASSSSSSSPDTVAMRAMATKLQNKRLARRSKLQHAVQFEHALYPSEPGDKYILDLRSYLIDMAREEEELAIASPSPRTAVVEAHGSLPNEKKHLHPRFAKGSAHEGLDLFHRVVVNHIPPEEKHIYASHLGGLSIPVYEFSSMSKPLMPWNRVNRQIFKQKANEFLRRGVMQEVKMNQRTHSGLRETESRNSSSSPSTGSPGPTIYLPISGYSGNSNSNRNKPGSGNLPGSQHCEARR
;
A
#
# COMPACT_ATOMS: atom_id res chain seq x y z
N MET A 1 -52.69 -7.89 -17.99
CA MET A 1 -51.38 -8.50 -17.64
C MET A 1 -50.63 -7.52 -16.75
N SER A 2 -49.92 -7.98 -15.71
CA SER A 2 -49.10 -7.08 -14.90
C SER A 2 -47.80 -6.75 -15.64
N VAL A 3 -47.56 -5.47 -15.91
CA VAL A 3 -46.29 -4.99 -16.44
C VAL A 3 -45.26 -5.11 -15.33
N LYS A 4 -44.35 -6.10 -15.42
CA LYS A 4 -43.18 -6.18 -14.55
C LYS A 4 -42.40 -4.86 -14.68
N ALA A 5 -42.44 -4.02 -13.65
CA ALA A 5 -41.75 -2.74 -13.64
C ALA A 5 -40.28 -2.94 -14.03
N SER A 6 -39.78 -2.14 -14.97
CA SER A 6 -38.42 -2.28 -15.50
C SER A 6 -37.43 -2.20 -14.33
N ARG A 7 -36.70 -3.30 -14.12
CA ARG A 7 -35.97 -3.54 -12.86
C ARG A 7 -34.68 -2.73 -12.87
N ARG A 8 -34.72 -1.53 -12.27
CA ARG A 8 -33.62 -0.55 -12.25
C ARG A 8 -32.25 -1.21 -12.05
N CYS A 9 -31.29 -0.81 -12.88
CA CYS A 9 -29.87 -1.13 -12.77
C CYS A 9 -29.27 -0.53 -11.49
N ASN A 10 -28.03 -0.91 -11.16
CA ASN A 10 -27.30 -0.27 -10.07
C ASN A 10 -26.80 1.10 -10.52
N ARG A 11 -26.69 2.04 -9.58
CA ARG A 11 -26.13 3.38 -9.83
C ARG A 11 -24.69 3.45 -9.33
N LEU A 12 -23.77 3.72 -10.24
CA LEU A 12 -22.39 4.05 -9.94
C LEU A 12 -22.27 5.54 -9.59
N ILE A 13 -21.66 5.84 -8.44
CA ILE A 13 -21.33 7.18 -7.99
C ILE A 13 -19.82 7.22 -7.81
N VAL A 14 -19.13 7.96 -8.67
CA VAL A 14 -17.67 7.92 -8.80
C VAL A 14 -17.08 9.28 -8.45
N LEU A 15 -16.10 9.28 -7.56
CA LEU A 15 -15.26 10.43 -7.25
C LEU A 15 -13.86 10.18 -7.83
N PHE A 16 -13.39 11.09 -8.68
CA PHE A 16 -11.99 11.12 -9.11
C PHE A 16 -11.27 12.36 -8.56
N SER A 17 -10.01 12.17 -8.16
CA SER A 17 -9.05 13.25 -8.00
C SER A 17 -8.11 13.34 -9.22
N SER A 18 -7.56 14.53 -9.47
CA SER A 18 -6.62 14.79 -10.56
C SER A 18 -5.28 15.27 -9.99
N ILE A 19 -4.43 14.30 -9.71
CA ILE A 19 -3.07 14.49 -9.21
C ILE A 19 -2.13 14.60 -10.42
N ASN A 20 -1.53 15.78 -10.59
CA ASN A 20 -0.56 16.22 -11.61
C ASN A 20 -0.76 15.75 -13.08
N ASP A 21 -1.06 16.70 -13.96
CA ASP A 21 -1.07 16.59 -15.44
C ASP A 21 -1.92 15.47 -16.09
N VAL A 22 -2.60 14.63 -15.31
CA VAL A 22 -3.59 13.65 -15.80
C VAL A 22 -5.04 14.09 -15.54
N THR A 23 -5.30 15.40 -15.67
CA THR A 23 -6.67 15.99 -15.78
C THR A 23 -7.52 15.31 -16.86
N ALA A 24 -6.85 14.65 -17.81
CA ALA A 24 -7.47 13.86 -18.85
C ALA A 24 -7.89 12.42 -18.43
N TRP A 25 -7.33 11.76 -17.39
CA TRP A 25 -7.75 10.38 -17.01
C TRP A 25 -9.24 10.35 -16.70
N PRO A 26 -9.78 11.15 -15.75
CA PRO A 26 -11.19 11.05 -15.37
C PRO A 26 -12.12 11.23 -16.57
N PHE A 27 -11.72 12.11 -17.49
CA PHE A 27 -12.41 12.37 -18.75
C PHE A 27 -12.26 11.23 -19.77
N TRP A 28 -11.07 10.64 -19.93
CA TRP A 28 -10.84 9.48 -20.80
C TRP A 28 -11.59 8.25 -20.30
N LYS A 29 -11.62 7.97 -18.98
CA LYS A 29 -12.48 6.93 -18.42
C LYS A 29 -13.94 7.21 -18.76
N PHE A 30 -14.46 8.42 -18.55
CA PHE A 30 -15.82 8.77 -19.00
C PHE A 30 -16.05 8.54 -20.51
N LEU A 31 -15.09 8.93 -21.36
CA LEU A 31 -15.14 8.71 -22.82
C LEU A 31 -15.04 7.22 -23.23
N GLN A 32 -14.44 6.35 -22.42
CA GLN A 32 -14.51 4.90 -22.59
C GLN A 32 -15.87 4.37 -22.10
N MET A 33 -16.27 4.68 -20.86
CA MET A 33 -17.51 4.20 -20.23
C MET A 33 -18.75 4.49 -21.10
N LYS A 34 -18.85 5.69 -21.69
CA LYS A 34 -20.00 6.08 -22.53
C LYS A 34 -20.12 5.29 -23.85
N LYS A 35 -19.10 4.52 -24.24
CA LYS A 35 -19.14 3.60 -25.41
C LYS A 35 -19.68 2.22 -25.02
N VAL A 36 -19.75 1.89 -23.74
CA VAL A 36 -20.05 0.55 -23.23
C VAL A 36 -21.53 0.43 -22.89
N LYS A 37 -22.32 -0.25 -23.72
CA LYS A 37 -23.76 -0.49 -23.51
C LYS A 37 -24.14 -1.20 -22.19
N GLY A 38 -23.15 -1.75 -21.47
CA GLY A 38 -23.33 -2.34 -20.15
C GLY A 38 -23.26 -1.36 -18.98
N VAL A 39 -22.73 -0.14 -19.19
CA VAL A 39 -22.70 0.94 -18.20
C VAL A 39 -23.95 1.79 -18.38
N THR A 40 -24.91 1.68 -17.46
CA THR A 40 -26.28 2.17 -17.69
C THR A 40 -26.77 3.27 -16.75
N ASP A 41 -26.14 3.44 -15.58
CA ASP A 41 -26.48 4.48 -14.61
C ASP A 41 -25.19 4.87 -13.86
N LEU A 42 -24.48 5.86 -14.40
CA LEU A 42 -23.18 6.33 -13.89
C LEU A 42 -23.22 7.84 -13.67
N SER A 43 -22.75 8.28 -12.50
CA SER A 43 -22.45 9.69 -12.22
C SER A 43 -21.01 9.81 -11.74
N ILE A 44 -20.22 10.68 -12.38
CA ILE A 44 -18.84 11.02 -12.03
C ILE A 44 -18.80 12.47 -11.53
N LEU A 45 -18.05 12.71 -10.45
CA LEU A 45 -17.50 14.00 -10.07
C LEU A 45 -15.98 13.90 -10.11
N ALA A 46 -15.32 14.81 -10.81
CA ALA A 46 -13.86 14.85 -10.92
C ALA A 46 -13.35 16.24 -10.51
N PHE A 47 -12.51 16.28 -9.48
CA PHE A 47 -11.86 17.52 -9.03
C PHE A 47 -10.52 17.70 -9.74
N ASN A 48 -10.40 18.79 -10.50
CA ASN A 48 -9.20 19.07 -11.30
C ASN A 48 -8.35 20.18 -10.65
N SER A 49 -7.05 19.91 -10.50
CA SER A 49 -6.06 20.86 -9.99
C SER A 49 -5.68 21.96 -10.99
N GLN A 50 -6.03 21.81 -12.27
CA GLN A 50 -5.94 22.81 -13.34
C GLN A 50 -7.11 22.65 -14.33
N GLY A 51 -7.52 23.72 -15.02
CA GLY A 51 -8.55 23.66 -16.07
C GLY A 51 -10.01 23.53 -15.62
N GLY A 52 -10.25 23.38 -14.31
CA GLY A 52 -11.59 23.32 -13.71
C GLY A 52 -12.18 21.91 -13.64
N SER A 53 -12.93 21.67 -12.57
CA SER A 53 -13.56 20.38 -12.22
C SER A 53 -14.74 20.06 -13.15
N PHE A 54 -15.20 18.81 -13.19
CA PHE A 54 -16.39 18.45 -13.99
C PHE A 54 -17.29 17.40 -13.33
N GLU A 55 -18.55 17.40 -13.76
CA GLU A 55 -19.56 16.39 -13.45
C GLU A 55 -20.02 15.74 -14.74
N ALA A 56 -20.04 14.40 -14.79
CA ALA A 56 -20.43 13.64 -15.97
C ALA A 56 -21.47 12.56 -15.62
N ARG A 57 -22.37 12.27 -16.56
CA ARG A 57 -23.53 11.39 -16.37
C ARG A 57 -23.66 10.44 -17.56
N ILE A 58 -24.02 9.18 -17.31
CA ILE A 58 -24.58 8.24 -18.28
C ILE A 58 -25.93 7.75 -17.74
N ASP A 59 -26.98 7.84 -18.57
CA ASP A 59 -28.33 7.36 -18.24
C ASP A 59 -28.91 6.57 -19.42
N GLY A 60 -28.88 5.25 -19.33
CA GLY A 60 -29.30 4.34 -20.40
C GLY A 60 -28.43 4.42 -21.65
N GLN A 61 -28.74 5.34 -22.56
CA GLN A 61 -27.95 5.67 -23.76
C GLN A 61 -27.66 7.18 -23.88
N GLU A 62 -28.22 8.01 -23.00
CA GLU A 62 -27.95 9.44 -22.94
C GLU A 62 -26.72 9.72 -22.07
N TYR A 63 -26.03 10.83 -22.33
CA TYR A 63 -24.93 11.28 -21.50
C TYR A 63 -24.90 12.81 -21.37
N MET A 64 -24.43 13.29 -20.22
CA MET A 64 -24.21 14.70 -19.94
C MET A 64 -22.75 14.88 -19.51
N LEU A 65 -22.16 16.01 -19.90
CA LEU A 65 -20.93 16.52 -19.32
C LEU A 65 -21.17 17.99 -18.93
N LYS A 66 -20.79 18.35 -17.72
CA LYS A 66 -20.91 19.71 -17.18
C LYS A 66 -19.57 20.12 -16.57
N ASN A 67 -18.91 21.06 -17.21
CA ASN A 67 -17.65 21.63 -16.74
C ASN A 67 -17.94 22.73 -15.70
N TYR A 68 -17.06 22.84 -14.71
CA TYR A 68 -17.01 23.88 -13.70
C TYR A 68 -15.65 24.58 -13.79
N GLU A 69 -15.45 25.33 -14.89
CA GLU A 69 -14.17 25.98 -15.27
C GLU A 69 -13.56 26.81 -14.14
N ASN A 70 -14.41 27.46 -13.32
CA ASN A 70 -14.00 28.30 -12.18
C ASN A 70 -13.87 27.54 -10.85
N VAL A 71 -14.03 26.21 -10.82
CA VAL A 71 -13.87 25.37 -9.61
C VAL A 71 -12.63 24.50 -9.79
N VAL A 72 -11.50 25.04 -9.35
CA VAL A 72 -10.21 24.34 -9.30
C VAL A 72 -10.03 23.73 -7.91
N GLY A 73 -9.54 22.49 -7.85
CA GLY A 73 -9.30 21.78 -6.60
C GLY A 73 -10.54 21.19 -5.95
N TYR A 74 -10.39 20.68 -4.72
CA TYR A 74 -11.46 20.01 -3.98
C TYR A 74 -12.52 20.97 -3.45
N SER A 75 -13.79 20.56 -3.51
CA SER A 75 -14.91 21.26 -2.86
C SER A 75 -15.85 20.29 -2.15
N GLN A 76 -15.82 20.30 -0.81
CA GLN A 76 -16.68 19.44 0.02
C GLN A 76 -18.17 19.68 -0.24
N ASP A 77 -18.61 20.94 -0.30
CA ASP A 77 -20.00 21.29 -0.62
C ASP A 77 -20.41 20.79 -2.03
N MET A 78 -19.50 20.78 -3.01
CA MET A 78 -19.79 20.19 -4.32
C MET A 78 -19.96 18.66 -4.21
N LEU A 79 -19.12 17.97 -3.44
CA LEU A 79 -19.23 16.53 -3.18
C LEU A 79 -20.51 16.18 -2.41
N GLU A 80 -20.85 16.92 -1.35
CA GLU A 80 -22.08 16.75 -0.57
C GLU A 80 -23.33 16.97 -1.44
N ARG A 81 -23.37 18.05 -2.23
CA ARG A 81 -24.49 18.32 -3.14
C ARG A 81 -24.57 17.31 -4.30
N PHE A 82 -23.44 16.78 -4.77
CA PHE A 82 -23.39 15.69 -5.76
C PHE A 82 -23.93 14.38 -5.18
N LEU A 83 -23.49 13.98 -3.99
CA LEU A 83 -23.98 12.82 -3.27
C LEU A 83 -25.49 12.93 -2.97
N HIS A 84 -25.96 14.11 -2.55
CA HIS A 84 -27.39 14.37 -2.33
C HIS A 84 -28.22 14.26 -3.62
N ARG A 85 -27.71 14.70 -4.78
CA ARG A 85 -28.42 14.57 -6.07
C ARG A 85 -28.51 13.12 -6.55
N TRP A 86 -27.44 12.34 -6.39
CA TRP A 86 -27.29 11.08 -7.11
C TRP A 86 -27.51 9.82 -6.27
N TYR A 87 -27.33 9.86 -4.94
CA TYR A 87 -27.53 8.68 -4.08
C TYR A 87 -28.95 8.11 -4.17
N ASP A 88 -29.07 6.80 -4.40
CA ASP A 88 -30.33 6.07 -4.57
C ASP A 88 -30.29 4.79 -3.69
N PRO A 89 -31.01 4.77 -2.54
CA PRO A 89 -30.94 3.69 -1.56
C PRO A 89 -31.22 2.30 -2.15
N GLY A 90 -30.46 1.29 -1.74
CA GLY A 90 -30.66 -0.09 -2.19
C GLY A 90 -30.15 -0.38 -3.62
N ARG A 91 -29.44 0.57 -4.26
CA ARG A 91 -28.79 0.36 -5.56
C ARG A 91 -27.55 1.21 -5.84
N SER A 92 -27.13 2.11 -4.94
CA SER A 92 -25.94 2.94 -5.11
C SER A 92 -24.64 2.24 -4.69
N TYR A 93 -23.65 2.28 -5.57
CA TYR A 93 -22.27 1.85 -5.35
C TYR A 93 -21.37 3.10 -5.39
N PHE A 94 -20.41 3.21 -4.48
CA PHE A 94 -19.42 4.28 -4.53
C PHE A 94 -18.10 3.77 -5.09
N VAL A 95 -17.43 4.58 -5.90
CA VAL A 95 -16.06 4.33 -6.36
C VAL A 95 -15.23 5.58 -6.12
N TYR A 96 -14.04 5.41 -5.57
CA TYR A 96 -13.00 6.42 -5.57
C TYR A 96 -11.87 6.00 -6.50
N GLY A 97 -11.33 6.93 -7.30
CA GLY A 97 -10.10 6.72 -8.06
C GLY A 97 -9.15 7.90 -7.94
N GLY A 98 -7.87 7.60 -7.76
CA GLY A 98 -6.83 8.57 -7.42
C GLY A 98 -5.76 7.92 -6.54
N HIS A 99 -4.89 8.70 -5.89
CA HIS A 99 -3.94 8.13 -4.93
C HIS A 99 -4.58 7.87 -3.56
N GLY A 100 -4.01 6.90 -2.84
CA GLY A 100 -4.45 6.44 -1.54
C GLY A 100 -3.27 6.03 -0.67
N MET A 101 -3.42 6.16 0.65
CA MET A 101 -2.36 5.89 1.65
C MET A 101 -2.98 5.35 2.94
N GLY A 102 -3.52 4.12 2.88
CA GLY A 102 -4.12 3.43 4.02
C GLY A 102 -5.52 3.92 4.37
N ASP A 103 -5.61 5.04 5.08
CA ASP A 103 -6.87 5.70 5.50
C ASP A 103 -7.03 7.10 4.90
N TYR A 104 -6.14 7.50 3.99
CA TYR A 104 -6.07 8.84 3.39
C TYR A 104 -6.29 8.73 1.88
N LEU A 105 -7.17 9.58 1.36
CA LEU A 105 -7.54 9.74 -0.04
C LEU A 105 -6.99 11.09 -0.51
N GLU A 106 -6.07 11.11 -1.46
CA GLU A 106 -5.51 12.37 -1.97
C GLU A 106 -6.40 13.01 -3.04
N LEU A 107 -6.81 14.26 -2.82
CA LEU A 107 -7.76 14.99 -3.67
C LEU A 107 -7.08 16.03 -4.55
N GLU A 108 -5.99 16.61 -4.05
CA GLU A 108 -5.03 17.43 -4.79
C GLU A 108 -3.63 17.12 -4.28
N GLU A 109 -2.71 16.81 -5.20
CA GLU A 109 -1.34 16.39 -4.86
C GLU A 109 -0.68 17.36 -3.87
N ASN A 110 -0.13 16.81 -2.79
CA ASN A 110 0.64 17.53 -1.76
C ASN A 110 -0.12 18.70 -1.08
N LYS A 111 -1.44 18.82 -1.28
CA LYS A 111 -2.26 19.96 -0.83
C LYS A 111 -3.47 19.56 -0.01
N VAL A 112 -4.29 18.65 -0.53
CA VAL A 112 -5.63 18.33 0.02
C VAL A 112 -5.90 16.84 -0.10
N GLY A 113 -6.42 16.26 0.96
CA GLY A 113 -7.02 14.93 0.95
C GLY A 113 -8.07 14.80 2.05
N LEU A 114 -8.84 13.72 1.99
CA LEU A 114 -9.75 13.32 3.06
C LEU A 114 -9.20 12.07 3.74
N GLN A 115 -9.37 11.96 5.04
CA GLN A 115 -9.31 10.65 5.70
C GLN A 115 -10.64 9.92 5.54
N CYS A 116 -10.62 8.58 5.59
CA CYS A 116 -11.83 7.75 5.49
C CYS A 116 -12.89 8.09 6.56
N HIS A 117 -12.49 8.66 7.70
CA HIS A 117 -13.42 9.14 8.73
C HIS A 117 -14.16 10.43 8.34
N GLU A 118 -13.51 11.31 7.57
CA GLU A 118 -14.10 12.55 7.04
C GLU A 118 -15.03 12.22 5.86
N LEU A 119 -14.62 11.27 5.00
CA LEU A 119 -15.47 10.72 3.96
C LEU A 119 -16.72 10.03 4.53
N ALA A 120 -16.58 9.25 5.62
CA ALA A 120 -17.71 8.66 6.33
C ALA A 120 -18.69 9.71 6.88
N ALA A 121 -18.20 10.85 7.37
CA ALA A 121 -19.04 11.97 7.81
C ALA A 121 -19.79 12.63 6.63
N ILE A 122 -19.14 12.82 5.49
CA ILE A 122 -19.74 13.33 4.23
C ILE A 122 -20.81 12.36 3.67
N PHE A 123 -20.60 11.05 3.85
CA PHE A 123 -21.63 10.04 3.57
C PHE A 123 -22.79 10.11 4.58
N GLY A 124 -22.53 10.28 5.87
CA GLY A 124 -23.55 10.30 6.91
C GLY A 124 -24.32 8.98 6.94
N ASP A 125 -25.66 9.03 6.95
CA ASP A 125 -26.50 7.83 6.98
C ASP A 125 -26.56 7.03 5.65
N LYS A 126 -25.91 7.52 4.57
CA LYS A 126 -25.93 6.85 3.26
C LYS A 126 -25.28 5.47 3.35
N LYS A 127 -25.97 4.44 2.85
CA LYS A 127 -25.54 3.05 2.79
C LYS A 127 -25.33 2.65 1.34
N PHE A 128 -24.08 2.39 0.95
CA PHE A 128 -23.71 1.90 -0.37
C PHE A 128 -23.66 0.37 -0.36
N GLU A 129 -24.11 -0.22 -1.46
CA GLU A 129 -24.11 -1.68 -1.68
C GLU A 129 -22.69 -2.26 -1.59
N ALA A 130 -21.73 -1.56 -2.21
CA ALA A 130 -20.29 -1.71 -1.99
C ALA A 130 -19.57 -0.37 -2.21
N ILE A 131 -18.34 -0.27 -1.67
CA ILE A 131 -17.37 0.78 -1.97
C ILE A 131 -16.16 0.16 -2.68
N THR A 132 -15.70 0.74 -3.79
CA THR A 132 -14.49 0.29 -4.51
C THR A 132 -13.44 1.39 -4.52
N PHE A 133 -12.18 1.02 -4.26
CA PHE A 133 -11.02 1.89 -4.36
C PHE A 133 -10.15 1.50 -5.57
N ASP A 134 -10.13 2.39 -6.57
CA ASP A 134 -9.21 2.43 -7.71
C ASP A 134 -7.97 3.26 -7.30
N ALA A 135 -7.35 2.84 -6.18
CA ALA A 135 -6.35 3.60 -5.43
C ALA A 135 -5.46 2.72 -4.53
N CYS A 136 -4.19 3.13 -4.35
CA CYS A 136 -3.17 2.38 -3.62
C CYS A 136 -3.47 2.24 -2.12
N LEU A 137 -3.05 1.12 -1.52
CA LEU A 137 -2.96 0.89 -0.07
C LEU A 137 -4.30 0.98 0.70
N MET A 138 -5.45 1.11 0.03
CA MET A 138 -6.75 1.37 0.65
C MET A 138 -7.40 0.15 1.32
N ALA A 139 -6.89 -1.07 1.12
CA ALA A 139 -7.25 -2.25 1.92
C ALA A 139 -6.57 -2.16 3.28
N SER A 140 -7.06 -1.24 4.11
CA SER A 140 -6.53 -0.96 5.44
C SER A 140 -7.61 -1.08 6.50
N LEU A 141 -7.24 -1.58 7.68
CA LEU A 141 -8.16 -1.79 8.80
C LEU A 141 -8.85 -0.49 9.24
N ASP A 142 -8.15 0.65 9.15
CA ASP A 142 -8.68 1.97 9.50
C ASP A 142 -9.68 2.49 8.45
N CYS A 143 -9.38 2.29 7.16
CA CYS A 143 -10.30 2.56 6.06
C CYS A 143 -11.61 1.75 6.24
N ALA A 144 -11.48 0.43 6.42
CA ALA A 144 -12.62 -0.46 6.62
C ALA A 144 -13.39 -0.15 7.91
N TYR A 145 -12.71 0.24 8.99
CA TYR A 145 -13.34 0.58 10.26
C TYR A 145 -14.16 1.86 10.17
N HIS A 146 -13.62 2.91 9.55
CA HIS A 146 -14.34 4.17 9.41
C HIS A 146 -15.53 4.06 8.46
N LEU A 147 -15.44 3.24 7.40
CA LEU A 147 -16.51 3.04 6.43
C LEU A 147 -17.50 1.92 6.75
N ARG A 148 -17.33 1.18 7.87
CA ARG A 148 -18.21 0.07 8.28
C ARG A 148 -19.69 0.45 8.41
N ASN A 149 -19.96 1.72 8.71
CA ASN A 149 -21.33 2.25 8.82
C ASN A 149 -21.92 2.70 7.48
N ASN A 150 -21.12 2.79 6.42
CA ASN A 150 -21.54 3.25 5.09
C ASN A 150 -21.58 2.14 4.04
N THR A 151 -20.96 0.99 4.30
CA THR A 151 -21.12 -0.19 3.45
C THR A 151 -20.86 -1.49 4.22
N ARG A 152 -21.44 -2.59 3.74
CA ARG A 152 -21.03 -3.94 4.16
C ARG A 152 -19.76 -4.40 3.44
N TYR A 153 -19.53 -3.96 2.21
CA TYR A 153 -18.49 -4.54 1.36
C TYR A 153 -17.54 -3.49 0.77
N ILE A 154 -16.24 -3.74 0.89
CA ILE A 154 -15.18 -2.89 0.33
C ILE A 154 -14.29 -3.73 -0.59
N GLY A 155 -13.95 -3.19 -1.75
CA GLY A 155 -12.90 -3.73 -2.63
C GLY A 155 -11.75 -2.74 -2.76
N ALA A 156 -10.51 -3.16 -2.48
CA ALA A 156 -9.33 -2.31 -2.51
C ALA A 156 -8.03 -3.11 -2.66
N CYS A 157 -6.95 -2.46 -3.09
CA CYS A 157 -5.59 -2.98 -3.05
C CYS A 157 -4.97 -2.76 -1.65
N GLU A 158 -4.24 -3.74 -1.14
CA GLU A 158 -3.35 -3.62 0.02
C GLU A 158 -2.02 -3.00 -0.38
N GLY A 159 -1.52 -3.29 -1.59
CA GLY A 159 -0.30 -2.74 -2.17
C GLY A 159 -0.51 -1.51 -3.05
N TYR A 160 0.46 -1.26 -3.92
CA TYR A 160 0.43 -0.16 -4.90
C TYR A 160 -0.20 -0.60 -6.22
N LEU A 161 -0.91 0.32 -6.88
CA LEU A 161 -1.28 0.16 -8.30
C LEU A 161 -0.06 0.57 -9.13
N TRP A 162 0.62 -0.40 -9.74
CA TRP A 162 1.87 -0.19 -10.48
C TRP A 162 1.70 0.17 -11.96
N GLU A 163 0.47 0.08 -12.46
CA GLU A 163 0.10 0.36 -13.86
C GLU A 163 0.06 1.87 -14.12
N PRO A 164 0.56 2.35 -15.27
CA PRO A 164 0.55 3.77 -15.59
C PRO A 164 -0.88 4.26 -15.90
N ASP A 165 -1.14 5.53 -15.61
CA ASP A 165 -2.42 6.21 -15.79
C ASP A 165 -3.05 6.12 -17.21
N THR A 166 -2.24 5.79 -18.21
CA THR A 166 -2.67 5.56 -19.60
C THR A 166 -3.24 4.16 -19.84
N SER A 167 -2.91 3.17 -19.00
CA SER A 167 -3.34 1.78 -19.08
C SER A 167 -4.76 1.57 -18.52
N LEU A 168 -5.72 2.43 -18.86
CA LEU A 168 -7.05 2.54 -18.23
C LEU A 168 -7.83 1.22 -18.07
N ASP A 169 -7.67 0.26 -18.98
CA ASP A 169 -8.32 -1.06 -18.88
C ASP A 169 -7.64 -2.03 -17.89
N HIS A 170 -6.42 -1.74 -17.43
CA HIS A 170 -5.69 -2.46 -16.36
C HIS A 170 -5.97 -1.87 -14.96
N HIS A 171 -6.71 -0.77 -14.85
CA HIS A 171 -7.08 -0.19 -13.55
C HIS A 171 -8.24 -0.99 -12.91
N VAL A 172 -8.47 -0.85 -11.60
CA VAL A 172 -9.57 -1.52 -10.87
C VAL A 172 -10.93 -1.08 -11.41
N PHE A 173 -11.11 0.23 -11.63
CA PHE A 173 -12.33 0.78 -12.22
C PHE A 173 -12.15 1.04 -13.72
N ASN A 174 -12.59 0.09 -14.54
CA ASN A 174 -12.43 0.06 -15.98
C ASN A 174 -13.76 -0.28 -16.69
N THR A 175 -13.73 -0.34 -18.02
CA THR A 175 -14.90 -0.59 -18.89
C THR A 175 -15.67 -1.87 -18.55
N TYR A 176 -14.96 -2.95 -18.22
CA TYR A 176 -15.55 -4.23 -17.82
C TYR A 176 -16.12 -4.16 -16.40
N THR A 177 -15.36 -3.63 -15.44
CA THR A 177 -15.79 -3.63 -14.03
C THR A 177 -16.97 -2.70 -13.78
N ALA A 178 -17.03 -1.52 -14.41
CA ALA A 178 -18.21 -0.66 -14.37
C ALA A 178 -19.46 -1.31 -14.99
N SER A 179 -19.29 -2.09 -16.07
CA SER A 179 -20.36 -2.87 -16.70
C SER A 179 -20.86 -4.01 -15.78
N ALA A 180 -19.95 -4.68 -15.08
CA ALA A 180 -20.31 -5.68 -14.06
C ALA A 180 -21.07 -5.04 -12.88
N MET A 181 -20.54 -3.95 -12.32
CA MET A 181 -21.15 -3.19 -11.22
C MET A 181 -22.54 -2.65 -11.58
N SER A 182 -22.76 -2.20 -12.82
CA SER A 182 -24.07 -1.69 -13.29
C SER A 182 -25.16 -2.76 -13.35
N ARG A 183 -24.79 -4.01 -13.64
CA ARG A 183 -25.70 -5.09 -14.10
C ARG A 183 -26.02 -6.16 -13.06
N PHE A 184 -25.03 -6.58 -12.27
CA PHE A 184 -25.19 -7.65 -11.29
C PHE A 184 -25.86 -7.12 -10.01
N ARG A 185 -26.09 -7.97 -8.99
CA ARG A 185 -26.89 -7.60 -7.81
C ARG A 185 -26.30 -7.96 -6.46
N ASP A 186 -25.54 -9.04 -6.35
CA ASP A 186 -24.79 -9.33 -5.14
C ASP A 186 -23.51 -8.47 -5.13
N PRO A 187 -23.32 -7.57 -4.15
CA PRO A 187 -22.14 -6.71 -4.12
C PRO A 187 -20.86 -7.51 -3.92
N LYS A 188 -20.93 -8.64 -3.20
CA LYS A 188 -19.79 -9.55 -3.01
C LYS A 188 -19.36 -10.18 -4.34
N HIS A 189 -20.30 -10.75 -5.11
CA HIS A 189 -20.01 -11.28 -6.44
C HIS A 189 -19.48 -10.21 -7.41
N ILE A 190 -19.98 -8.97 -7.31
CA ILE A 190 -19.44 -7.83 -8.07
C ILE A 190 -17.97 -7.59 -7.73
N LEU A 191 -17.61 -7.47 -6.44
CA LEU A 191 -16.22 -7.25 -6.05
C LEU A 191 -15.30 -8.44 -6.38
N LEU A 192 -15.79 -9.67 -6.32
CA LEU A 192 -15.05 -10.86 -6.79
C LEU A 192 -14.85 -10.87 -8.32
N ALA A 193 -15.73 -10.23 -9.09
CA ALA A 193 -15.55 -10.04 -10.53
C ALA A 193 -14.57 -8.89 -10.84
N VAL A 194 -14.59 -7.81 -10.06
CA VAL A 194 -13.58 -6.72 -10.09
C VAL A 194 -12.19 -7.29 -9.82
N GLN A 195 -12.05 -8.01 -8.70
CA GLN A 195 -10.82 -8.69 -8.28
C GLN A 195 -10.25 -9.60 -9.37
N ARG A 196 -11.10 -10.45 -9.97
CA ARG A 196 -10.66 -11.37 -11.04
C ARG A 196 -10.21 -10.63 -12.30
N ASP A 197 -10.96 -9.62 -12.73
CA ASP A 197 -10.63 -8.85 -13.93
C ASP A 197 -9.31 -8.10 -13.74
N TYR A 198 -9.17 -7.34 -12.65
CA TYR A 198 -7.96 -6.56 -12.34
C TYR A 198 -6.71 -7.44 -12.16
N CYS A 199 -6.74 -8.43 -11.25
CA CYS A 199 -5.60 -9.31 -10.99
C CYS A 199 -5.27 -10.28 -12.15
N SER A 200 -6.11 -10.38 -13.18
CA SER A 200 -5.79 -11.16 -14.40
C SER A 200 -5.00 -10.38 -15.46
N LYS A 201 -4.81 -9.07 -15.26
CA LYS A 201 -4.21 -8.16 -16.26
C LYS A 201 -2.80 -7.71 -15.94
N SER A 202 -2.36 -7.82 -14.68
CA SER A 202 -1.02 -7.45 -14.24
C SER A 202 -0.52 -8.43 -13.18
N SER A 203 0.71 -8.94 -13.35
CA SER A 203 1.38 -9.79 -12.36
C SER A 203 1.71 -9.06 -11.05
N LEU A 204 1.65 -7.72 -11.07
CA LEU A 204 1.88 -6.83 -9.93
C LEU A 204 0.60 -6.49 -9.14
N ALA A 205 -0.58 -6.84 -9.68
CA ALA A 205 -1.87 -6.44 -9.14
C ALA A 205 -2.32 -7.31 -7.95
N ASP A 206 -2.53 -6.68 -6.81
CA ASP A 206 -3.18 -7.28 -5.63
C ASP A 206 -4.59 -6.70 -5.43
N PHE A 207 -5.53 -7.49 -4.91
CA PHE A 207 -6.84 -6.94 -4.56
C PHE A 207 -7.56 -7.77 -3.51
N ALA A 208 -8.11 -7.10 -2.50
CA ALA A 208 -8.86 -7.68 -1.40
C ALA A 208 -10.35 -7.33 -1.47
N VAL A 209 -11.20 -8.29 -1.08
CA VAL A 209 -12.63 -8.10 -0.86
C VAL A 209 -12.90 -8.24 0.64
N LEU A 210 -13.44 -7.19 1.24
CA LEU A 210 -13.61 -7.06 2.69
C LEU A 210 -15.10 -7.04 3.07
N ASP A 211 -15.49 -7.75 4.14
CA ASP A 211 -16.80 -7.64 4.80
C ASP A 211 -16.64 -6.86 6.12
N THR A 212 -17.32 -5.73 6.24
CA THR A 212 -17.15 -4.79 7.37
C THR A 212 -17.78 -5.30 8.68
N THR A 213 -18.62 -6.35 8.62
CA THR A 213 -19.42 -6.87 9.75
C THR A 213 -18.60 -7.17 11.01
N HIS A 214 -17.34 -7.60 10.86
CA HIS A 214 -16.46 -7.96 11.99
C HIS A 214 -15.27 -7.01 12.20
N VAL A 215 -15.19 -5.92 11.44
CA VAL A 215 -14.03 -5.00 11.47
C VAL A 215 -13.85 -4.28 12.82
N GLU A 216 -14.94 -3.97 13.52
CA GLU A 216 -14.85 -3.34 14.84
C GLU A 216 -14.22 -4.27 15.89
N ALA A 217 -14.61 -5.56 15.89
CA ALA A 217 -13.98 -6.56 16.75
C ALA A 217 -12.51 -6.79 16.38
N LEU A 218 -12.18 -6.86 15.08
CA LEU A 218 -10.80 -6.97 14.61
C LEU A 218 -9.96 -5.75 15.01
N ARG A 219 -10.50 -4.53 14.94
CA ARG A 219 -9.81 -3.32 15.40
C ARG A 219 -9.52 -3.37 16.90
N SER A 220 -10.51 -3.73 17.73
CA SER A 220 -10.31 -3.87 19.17
C SER A 220 -9.24 -4.91 19.50
N TYR A 221 -9.25 -6.06 18.81
CA TYR A 221 -8.23 -7.09 18.93
C TYR A 221 -6.83 -6.57 18.57
N VAL A 222 -6.71 -5.86 17.45
CA VAL A 222 -5.44 -5.28 16.98
C VAL A 222 -4.89 -4.24 17.96
N GLU A 223 -5.74 -3.35 18.48
CA GLU A 223 -5.34 -2.34 19.46
C GLU A 223 -4.90 -2.97 20.80
N GLU A 224 -5.55 -4.06 21.23
CA GLU A 224 -5.25 -4.72 22.51
C GLU A 224 -4.03 -5.66 22.45
N HIS A 225 -3.83 -6.39 21.34
CA HIS A 225 -2.84 -7.48 21.28
C HIS A 225 -1.73 -7.29 20.23
N VAL A 226 -2.01 -6.62 19.10
CA VAL A 226 -1.04 -6.51 17.98
C VAL A 226 -0.19 -5.24 18.07
N MET A 227 -0.78 -4.09 18.40
CA MET A 227 -0.06 -2.81 18.25
C MET A 227 1.15 -2.64 19.18
N GLN A 228 1.17 -3.24 20.37
CA GLN A 228 2.37 -3.21 21.22
C GLN A 228 3.54 -3.96 20.55
N ARG A 229 3.27 -5.14 19.99
CA ARG A 229 4.23 -5.99 19.28
C ARG A 229 4.86 -5.29 18.08
N VAL A 230 4.08 -4.51 17.33
CA VAL A 230 4.56 -3.66 16.22
C VAL A 230 5.67 -2.69 16.67
N TYR A 231 5.43 -1.94 17.75
CA TYR A 231 6.41 -0.98 18.28
C TYR A 231 7.61 -1.66 18.97
N ASP A 232 7.40 -2.80 19.62
CA ASP A 232 8.48 -3.56 20.27
C ASP A 232 9.39 -4.28 19.27
N ARG A 233 8.88 -4.68 18.08
CA ARG A 233 9.69 -5.28 17.01
C ARG A 233 10.38 -4.30 16.08
N ALA A 234 9.98 -3.02 16.06
CA ALA A 234 10.63 -1.99 15.25
C ALA A 234 12.16 -1.90 15.48
N THR A 235 12.90 -1.69 14.39
CA THR A 235 14.38 -1.56 14.37
C THR A 235 14.79 -0.17 13.87
N PHE A 236 16.07 0.18 14.02
CA PHE A 236 16.63 1.43 13.49
C PHE A 236 17.91 1.13 12.70
N TYR A 237 17.87 1.41 11.41
CA TYR A 237 18.95 1.20 10.45
C TYR A 237 19.69 2.50 10.13
N ASN A 238 20.96 2.38 9.77
CA ASN A 238 21.78 3.50 9.32
C ASN A 238 21.50 3.83 7.83
N VAL A 239 22.09 4.92 7.32
CA VAL A 239 21.86 5.39 5.93
C VAL A 239 22.27 4.36 4.88
N GLN A 240 23.41 3.68 5.05
CA GLN A 240 23.88 2.64 4.11
C GLN A 240 22.95 1.42 4.12
N GLN A 241 22.44 1.07 5.29
CA GLN A 241 21.49 -0.02 5.48
C GLN A 241 20.15 0.28 4.81
N GLN A 242 19.63 1.50 4.97
CA GLN A 242 18.38 1.94 4.31
C GLN A 242 18.55 2.07 2.80
N GLN A 243 19.67 2.64 2.32
CA GLN A 243 20.00 2.69 0.88
C GLN A 243 20.05 1.29 0.26
N LYS A 244 20.55 0.28 0.99
CA LYS A 244 20.52 -1.12 0.53
C LYS A 244 19.10 -1.68 0.43
N LEU A 245 18.21 -1.34 1.38
CA LEU A 245 16.80 -1.77 1.35
C LEU A 245 16.06 -1.15 0.15
N SER A 246 16.21 0.16 -0.08
CA SER A 246 15.64 0.84 -1.26
C SER A 246 16.17 0.25 -2.57
N TYR A 247 17.49 0.12 -2.72
CA TYR A 247 18.10 -0.45 -3.93
C TYR A 247 17.57 -1.86 -4.24
N MET A 248 17.44 -2.73 -3.25
CA MET A 248 16.92 -4.09 -3.46
C MET A 248 15.43 -4.11 -3.88
N ALA A 249 14.62 -3.15 -3.43
CA ALA A 249 13.22 -3.02 -3.86
C ALA A 249 13.11 -2.40 -5.27
N GLU A 250 13.93 -1.40 -5.58
CA GLU A 250 14.05 -0.82 -6.92
C GLU A 250 14.54 -1.86 -7.96
N GLU A 251 15.51 -2.70 -7.59
CA GLU A 251 16.02 -3.81 -8.41
C GLU A 251 14.93 -4.87 -8.65
N ALA A 252 14.19 -5.26 -7.60
CA ALA A 252 13.06 -6.19 -7.71
C ALA A 252 11.95 -5.69 -8.66
N LEU A 253 11.59 -4.40 -8.55
CA LEU A 253 10.60 -3.74 -9.41
C LEU A 253 11.09 -3.62 -10.86
N GLN A 254 12.37 -3.29 -11.07
CA GLN A 254 12.97 -3.23 -12.41
C GLN A 254 13.01 -4.61 -13.08
N LEU A 255 13.40 -5.66 -12.35
CA LEU A 255 13.40 -7.04 -12.85
C LEU A 255 11.99 -7.49 -13.26
N SER A 256 10.98 -7.21 -12.44
CA SER A 256 9.60 -7.59 -12.77
C SER A 256 9.05 -6.83 -13.99
N ARG A 257 9.39 -5.54 -14.13
CA ARG A 257 9.08 -4.74 -15.34
C ARG A 257 9.80 -5.26 -16.59
N GLN A 258 11.01 -5.82 -16.47
CA GLN A 258 11.73 -6.47 -17.57
C GLN A 258 11.12 -7.84 -17.92
N ASN A 259 10.62 -8.59 -16.93
CA ASN A 259 9.87 -9.83 -17.16
C ASN A 259 8.54 -9.57 -17.88
N SER A 260 7.88 -8.43 -17.62
CA SER A 260 6.58 -8.10 -18.22
C SER A 260 6.68 -7.51 -19.63
N ASN A 261 7.82 -6.94 -20.04
CA ASN A 261 8.03 -6.40 -21.39
C ASN A 261 9.46 -6.60 -21.92
N THR A 262 9.56 -7.28 -23.06
CA THR A 262 10.67 -7.05 -24.00
C THR A 262 10.60 -5.63 -24.55
N ASP A 263 11.75 -4.96 -24.63
CA ASP A 263 11.96 -3.60 -25.19
C ASP A 263 11.27 -2.41 -24.47
N ILE A 264 11.88 -1.97 -23.36
CA ILE A 264 12.22 -0.54 -23.15
C ILE A 264 13.67 -0.46 -22.62
N LYS A 265 14.48 0.46 -23.18
CA LYS A 265 15.93 0.54 -22.91
C LYS A 265 16.30 1.85 -22.21
N MET A 266 16.67 1.77 -20.93
CA MET A 266 17.10 2.94 -20.14
C MET A 266 18.63 3.10 -20.08
N PRO A 267 19.15 4.35 -20.19
CA PRO A 267 20.53 4.69 -19.84
C PRO A 267 20.64 5.13 -18.36
N ALA A 268 21.79 4.88 -17.73
CA ALA A 268 22.06 5.25 -16.33
C ALA A 268 23.00 6.45 -16.20
N SER A 269 22.88 7.23 -15.12
CA SER A 269 23.86 8.25 -14.67
C SER A 269 23.67 8.60 -13.18
N SER A 270 24.57 9.42 -12.62
CA SER A 270 24.90 9.45 -11.18
C SER A 270 24.65 10.81 -10.45
N SER A 271 24.87 10.85 -9.13
CA SER A 271 24.38 11.86 -8.18
C SER A 271 25.44 12.83 -7.63
N SER A 272 25.04 14.05 -7.19
CA SER A 272 25.56 14.71 -5.95
C SER A 272 25.00 16.14 -5.62
N SER A 273 24.31 16.24 -4.46
CA SER A 273 24.37 17.26 -3.38
C SER A 273 24.46 18.82 -3.57
N SER A 274 23.40 19.50 -3.11
CA SER A 274 23.38 20.52 -2.00
C SER A 274 23.72 22.03 -2.19
N SER A 275 23.17 22.87 -1.29
CA SER A 275 23.37 24.35 -1.21
C SER A 275 23.15 24.89 0.24
N PRO A 276 23.86 25.97 0.69
CA PRO A 276 23.68 26.67 2.00
C PRO A 276 23.22 28.15 1.86
N ASP A 277 22.97 29.00 2.88
CA ASP A 277 22.45 28.93 4.28
C ASP A 277 22.24 30.42 4.78
N THR A 278 21.95 30.66 6.07
CA THR A 278 21.78 31.98 6.75
C THR A 278 20.51 32.78 6.38
N VAL A 279 20.02 33.80 7.11
CA VAL A 279 20.38 34.48 8.38
C VAL A 279 19.11 34.53 9.27
N ALA A 280 19.05 34.52 10.62
CA ALA A 280 19.87 34.00 11.73
C ALA A 280 19.67 34.80 13.07
N MET A 281 18.64 35.65 13.23
CA MET A 281 18.32 36.32 14.53
C MET A 281 17.27 35.60 15.41
N ARG A 282 16.39 34.76 14.84
CA ARG A 282 15.39 33.92 15.56
C ARG A 282 16.02 32.79 16.42
N ALA A 283 17.33 32.86 16.68
CA ALA A 283 18.23 31.73 16.50
C ALA A 283 18.22 30.67 17.61
N MET A 284 17.95 31.00 18.87
CA MET A 284 18.05 29.98 19.94
C MET A 284 16.82 29.07 20.00
N ALA A 285 15.62 29.63 19.86
CA ALA A 285 14.38 28.85 19.76
C ALA A 285 14.41 27.96 18.50
N THR A 286 14.79 28.52 17.34
CA THR A 286 14.93 27.74 16.11
C THR A 286 16.08 26.74 16.20
N LYS A 287 17.22 27.00 16.86
CA LYS A 287 18.29 26.00 17.01
C LYS A 287 17.88 24.78 17.83
N LEU A 288 17.00 24.93 18.83
CA LEU A 288 16.41 23.78 19.53
C LEU A 288 15.32 23.08 18.69
N GLN A 289 14.46 23.85 18.01
CA GLN A 289 13.40 23.32 17.15
C GLN A 289 13.97 22.58 15.94
N ASN A 290 14.94 23.15 15.23
CA ASN A 290 15.65 22.54 14.11
C ASN A 290 16.43 21.31 14.55
N LYS A 291 17.05 21.29 15.74
CA LYS A 291 17.63 20.06 16.32
C LYS A 291 16.57 18.98 16.58
N ARG A 292 15.36 19.34 17.04
CA ARG A 292 14.24 18.40 17.21
C ARG A 292 13.69 17.89 15.86
N LEU A 293 13.57 18.76 14.87
CA LEU A 293 13.11 18.43 13.51
C LEU A 293 14.11 17.52 12.78
N ALA A 294 15.39 17.90 12.73
CA ALA A 294 16.46 17.07 12.16
C ALA A 294 16.58 15.72 12.88
N ARG A 295 16.34 15.69 14.21
CA ARG A 295 16.26 14.44 14.97
C ARG A 295 15.02 13.60 14.61
N ARG A 296 13.85 14.21 14.38
CA ARG A 296 12.63 13.49 13.95
C ARG A 296 12.81 12.92 12.55
N SER A 297 13.28 13.72 11.59
CA SER A 297 13.65 13.28 10.24
C SER A 297 14.68 12.15 10.29
N LYS A 298 15.79 12.30 11.03
CA LYS A 298 16.80 11.22 11.16
C LYS A 298 16.24 9.92 11.78
N LEU A 299 15.21 9.99 12.64
CA LEU A 299 14.54 8.79 13.14
C LEU A 299 13.55 8.20 12.13
N GLN A 300 12.83 9.05 11.39
CA GLN A 300 11.93 8.65 10.30
C GLN A 300 12.69 7.95 9.18
N HIS A 301 13.78 8.52 8.67
CA HIS A 301 14.64 7.85 7.67
C HIS A 301 15.40 6.63 8.19
N ALA A 302 15.30 6.28 9.48
CA ALA A 302 16.05 5.19 10.08
C ALA A 302 15.17 4.04 10.57
N VAL A 303 13.95 4.32 11.04
CA VAL A 303 13.06 3.28 11.58
C VAL A 303 12.59 2.33 10.48
N GLN A 304 12.59 1.04 10.79
CA GLN A 304 11.92 0.03 9.99
C GLN A 304 11.01 -0.77 10.92
N PHE A 305 9.82 -1.10 10.42
CA PHE A 305 8.90 -2.03 11.09
C PHE A 305 8.98 -3.39 10.40
N GLU A 306 8.78 -4.44 11.18
CA GLU A 306 8.58 -5.80 10.65
C GLU A 306 7.24 -5.83 9.88
N HIS A 307 7.15 -6.70 8.88
CA HIS A 307 5.97 -6.86 8.01
C HIS A 307 5.47 -5.58 7.32
N ALA A 308 6.31 -4.54 7.22
CA ALA A 308 6.03 -3.36 6.38
C ALA A 308 5.94 -3.76 4.91
N LEU A 309 4.94 -3.25 4.18
CA LEU A 309 4.68 -3.68 2.80
C LEU A 309 5.83 -3.31 1.85
N TYR A 310 6.45 -2.15 2.06
CA TYR A 310 7.54 -1.61 1.25
C TYR A 310 8.56 -0.89 2.15
N PRO A 311 9.83 -0.68 1.71
CA PRO A 311 10.74 0.24 2.39
C PRO A 311 10.12 1.64 2.51
N SER A 312 10.37 2.33 3.61
CA SER A 312 9.62 3.55 3.93
C SER A 312 10.12 4.79 3.20
N GLU A 313 9.23 5.44 2.45
CA GLU A 313 9.55 6.67 1.73
C GLU A 313 9.49 7.94 2.62
N PRO A 314 10.25 9.01 2.30
CA PRO A 314 10.29 10.23 3.12
C PRO A 314 8.99 11.06 3.14
N GLY A 315 8.16 10.86 4.16
CA GLY A 315 6.92 11.61 4.40
C GLY A 315 5.70 10.68 4.55
N ASP A 316 5.85 9.47 4.03
CA ASP A 316 4.83 8.45 3.95
C ASP A 316 4.40 7.88 5.29
N LYS A 317 3.30 7.14 5.21
CA LYS A 317 2.73 6.38 6.32
C LYS A 317 3.31 4.97 6.28
N TYR A 318 3.77 4.45 7.41
CA TYR A 318 4.17 3.05 7.49
C TYR A 318 2.91 2.18 7.42
N ILE A 319 2.76 1.43 6.34
CA ILE A 319 1.70 0.44 6.13
C ILE A 319 2.32 -0.95 6.33
N LEU A 320 1.70 -1.77 7.19
CA LEU A 320 2.17 -3.12 7.54
C LEU A 320 1.09 -4.17 7.25
N ASP A 321 1.49 -5.37 6.82
CA ASP A 321 0.58 -6.51 6.69
C ASP A 321 0.12 -6.99 8.08
N LEU A 322 -1.18 -6.96 8.33
CA LEU A 322 -1.75 -7.46 9.58
C LEU A 322 -1.66 -8.99 9.67
N ARG A 323 -1.72 -9.70 8.54
CA ARG A 323 -1.84 -11.16 8.50
C ARG A 323 -0.57 -11.83 9.02
N SER A 324 0.60 -11.38 8.61
CA SER A 324 1.88 -11.91 9.09
C SER A 324 2.04 -11.72 10.60
N TYR A 325 1.64 -10.57 11.15
CA TYR A 325 1.63 -10.36 12.60
C TYR A 325 0.73 -11.35 13.36
N LEU A 326 -0.48 -11.61 12.84
CA LEU A 326 -1.43 -12.56 13.44
C LEU A 326 -0.96 -14.02 13.30
N ILE A 327 -0.35 -14.38 12.17
CA ILE A 327 0.24 -15.72 11.93
C ILE A 327 1.41 -15.96 12.90
N ASP A 328 2.32 -15.00 13.06
CA ASP A 328 3.44 -15.14 14.00
C ASP A 328 2.95 -15.30 15.44
N MET A 329 1.90 -14.55 15.85
CA MET A 329 1.29 -14.68 17.17
C MET A 329 0.68 -16.07 17.38
N ALA A 330 -0.06 -16.59 16.39
CA ALA A 330 -0.70 -17.90 16.49
C ALA A 330 0.32 -19.04 16.56
N ARG A 331 1.41 -18.91 15.80
CA ARG A 331 2.54 -19.84 15.87
C ARG A 331 3.27 -19.79 17.20
N GLU A 332 3.51 -18.60 17.76
CA GLU A 332 4.14 -18.48 19.08
C GLU A 332 3.27 -19.06 20.20
N GLU A 333 1.94 -18.91 20.13
CA GLU A 333 1.01 -19.56 21.06
C GLU A 333 1.05 -21.11 20.91
N GLU A 334 1.09 -21.63 19.68
CA GLU A 334 1.23 -23.07 19.42
C GLU A 334 2.57 -23.64 19.90
N GLU A 335 3.69 -22.96 19.61
CA GLU A 335 5.03 -23.36 20.03
C GLU A 335 5.16 -23.36 21.57
N LEU A 336 4.57 -22.37 22.26
CA LEU A 336 4.48 -22.35 23.72
C LEU A 336 3.57 -23.45 24.29
N ALA A 337 2.46 -23.77 23.63
CA ALA A 337 1.54 -24.83 24.06
C ALA A 337 2.11 -26.25 23.83
N ILE A 338 3.07 -26.42 22.91
CA ILE A 338 3.78 -27.68 22.64
C ILE A 338 4.97 -27.88 23.58
N ALA A 339 5.50 -26.81 24.20
CA ALA A 339 6.75 -26.76 24.97
C ALA A 339 6.75 -27.47 26.35
N SER A 340 6.23 -28.70 26.40
CA SER A 340 6.94 -29.76 27.11
C SER A 340 8.29 -30.04 26.40
N PRO A 341 9.35 -30.49 27.11
CA PRO A 341 10.72 -30.21 26.66
C PRO A 341 11.25 -31.11 25.54
N SER A 342 11.99 -30.47 24.60
CA SER A 342 13.06 -30.98 23.70
C SER A 342 12.74 -30.91 22.18
N PRO A 343 13.72 -30.59 21.31
CA PRO A 343 14.76 -29.56 21.45
C PRO A 343 14.77 -28.58 20.25
N ARG A 344 15.56 -27.51 20.34
CA ARG A 344 15.75 -26.55 19.23
C ARG A 344 16.51 -27.16 18.04
N THR A 345 15.80 -27.52 16.95
CA THR A 345 16.24 -27.35 15.53
C THR A 345 15.15 -27.85 14.57
N ALA A 346 14.25 -26.97 14.13
CA ALA A 346 13.32 -27.19 13.01
C ALA A 346 12.80 -25.84 12.47
N VAL A 347 13.73 -24.99 12.02
CA VAL A 347 13.40 -23.72 11.33
C VAL A 347 13.44 -23.97 9.82
N VAL A 348 12.63 -23.22 9.06
CA VAL A 348 12.40 -23.31 7.60
C VAL A 348 11.37 -24.38 7.20
N GLU A 349 10.67 -24.14 6.09
CA GLU A 349 9.71 -25.03 5.39
C GLU A 349 8.29 -25.24 5.97
N ALA A 350 7.64 -24.17 6.45
CA ALA A 350 6.18 -24.18 6.71
C ALA A 350 5.48 -22.82 6.46
N HIS A 351 5.64 -22.21 5.27
CA HIS A 351 4.87 -21.02 4.88
C HIS A 351 3.58 -21.41 4.14
N GLY A 352 2.41 -21.13 4.73
CA GLY A 352 1.16 -20.94 3.98
C GLY A 352 -0.11 -21.64 4.48
N SER A 353 -0.01 -22.70 5.28
CA SER A 353 -1.17 -23.53 5.67
C SER A 353 -1.15 -23.95 7.14
N LEU A 354 -2.29 -23.86 7.81
CA LEU A 354 -2.55 -24.58 9.07
C LEU A 354 -2.79 -26.08 8.78
N PRO A 355 -2.43 -27.00 9.70
CA PRO A 355 -2.77 -28.41 9.57
C PRO A 355 -4.28 -28.64 9.73
N ASN A 356 -4.84 -29.54 8.91
CA ASN A 356 -6.28 -29.79 8.89
C ASN A 356 -6.85 -30.42 10.18
N GLU A 357 -8.10 -30.04 10.47
CA GLU A 357 -9.05 -30.69 11.39
C GLU A 357 -8.61 -31.01 12.84
N LYS A 358 -8.89 -30.09 13.79
CA LYS A 358 -9.27 -30.46 15.16
C LYS A 358 -10.49 -29.66 15.65
N LYS A 359 -11.35 -30.31 16.46
CA LYS A 359 -12.75 -29.90 16.72
C LYS A 359 -12.88 -28.76 17.75
N HIS A 360 -14.00 -28.03 17.69
CA HIS A 360 -14.31 -26.77 18.40
C HIS A 360 -14.45 -26.82 19.95
N LEU A 361 -13.65 -27.61 20.66
CA LEU A 361 -13.69 -27.73 22.14
C LEU A 361 -12.29 -27.72 22.78
N HIS A 362 -11.40 -26.85 22.28
CA HIS A 362 -10.06 -26.65 22.85
C HIS A 362 -9.90 -25.17 23.27
N PRO A 363 -9.24 -24.84 24.40
CA PRO A 363 -8.96 -23.46 24.81
C PRO A 363 -8.15 -22.59 23.83
N ARG A 364 -7.73 -23.10 22.66
CA ARG A 364 -7.14 -22.32 21.55
C ARG A 364 -8.11 -21.27 20.98
N PHE A 365 -9.41 -21.50 21.15
CA PHE A 365 -10.48 -20.57 20.74
C PHE A 365 -11.04 -19.75 21.92
N ALA A 366 -10.24 -19.56 22.99
CA ALA A 366 -10.61 -18.66 24.08
C ALA A 366 -10.50 -17.19 23.64
N LYS A 367 -11.37 -16.34 24.17
CA LYS A 367 -11.32 -14.89 23.91
C LYS A 367 -9.96 -14.32 24.35
N GLY A 368 -9.29 -13.61 23.45
CA GLY A 368 -7.94 -13.07 23.61
C GLY A 368 -6.81 -13.97 23.09
N SER A 369 -7.09 -15.16 22.54
CA SER A 369 -6.05 -15.99 21.90
C SER A 369 -5.58 -15.39 20.57
N ALA A 370 -4.40 -15.80 20.10
CA ALA A 370 -3.89 -15.42 18.79
C ALA A 370 -4.78 -15.94 17.64
N HIS A 371 -5.40 -17.11 17.83
CA HIS A 371 -6.33 -17.70 16.86
C HIS A 371 -7.64 -16.92 16.75
N GLU A 372 -8.14 -16.26 17.81
CA GLU A 372 -9.29 -15.32 17.68
C GLU A 372 -8.97 -14.18 16.70
N GLY A 373 -7.74 -13.65 16.74
CA GLY A 373 -7.28 -12.62 15.82
C GLY A 373 -7.30 -13.09 14.36
N LEU A 374 -6.82 -14.31 14.08
CA LEU A 374 -6.91 -14.92 12.74
C LEU A 374 -8.35 -15.22 12.31
N ASP A 375 -9.19 -15.72 13.22
CA ASP A 375 -10.61 -15.98 12.97
C ASP A 375 -11.37 -14.69 12.61
N LEU A 376 -11.07 -13.58 13.29
CA LEU A 376 -11.61 -12.26 12.99
C LEU A 376 -11.06 -11.73 11.66
N PHE A 377 -9.76 -11.89 11.38
CA PHE A 377 -9.16 -11.54 10.10
C PHE A 377 -9.85 -12.27 8.94
N HIS A 378 -10.04 -13.59 9.03
CA HIS A 378 -10.69 -14.39 7.98
C HIS A 378 -12.20 -14.14 7.83
N ARG A 379 -12.85 -13.52 8.82
CA ARG A 379 -14.23 -13.01 8.68
C ARG A 379 -14.30 -11.64 8.01
N VAL A 380 -13.23 -10.85 8.08
CA VAL A 380 -13.13 -9.55 7.40
C VAL A 380 -12.60 -9.71 5.97
N VAL A 381 -11.48 -10.39 5.77
CA VAL A 381 -10.87 -10.61 4.45
C VAL A 381 -11.54 -11.81 3.77
N VAL A 382 -12.60 -11.52 3.02
CA VAL A 382 -13.47 -12.51 2.37
C VAL A 382 -12.75 -13.26 1.25
N ASN A 383 -11.93 -12.55 0.46
CA ASN A 383 -10.99 -13.14 -0.48
C ASN A 383 -9.89 -12.13 -0.82
N HIS A 384 -8.65 -12.58 -0.94
CA HIS A 384 -7.51 -11.79 -1.42
C HIS A 384 -6.82 -12.54 -2.55
N ILE A 385 -6.56 -11.87 -3.67
CA ILE A 385 -5.61 -12.34 -4.67
C ILE A 385 -4.32 -11.55 -4.45
N PRO A 386 -3.25 -12.18 -3.94
CA PRO A 386 -1.94 -11.56 -3.86
C PRO A 386 -1.30 -11.47 -5.26
N PRO A 387 -0.33 -10.58 -5.46
CA PRO A 387 0.36 -10.44 -6.74
C PRO A 387 1.23 -11.67 -7.00
N GLU A 388 1.44 -12.00 -8.28
CA GLU A 388 2.31 -13.10 -8.68
C GLU A 388 3.77 -12.78 -8.31
N GLU A 389 4.20 -11.57 -8.68
CA GLU A 389 5.54 -11.00 -8.49
C GLU A 389 5.70 -10.37 -7.09
N LYS A 390 5.24 -11.10 -6.06
CA LYS A 390 5.25 -10.71 -4.64
C LYS A 390 6.62 -10.40 -4.02
N HIS A 391 7.72 -10.56 -4.77
CA HIS A 391 9.08 -10.25 -4.31
C HIS A 391 9.41 -8.74 -4.35
N ILE A 392 8.57 -7.92 -5.00
CA ILE A 392 8.71 -6.45 -4.96
C ILE A 392 8.34 -5.85 -3.59
N TYR A 393 7.58 -6.59 -2.78
CA TYR A 393 7.13 -6.17 -1.45
C TYR A 393 8.06 -6.71 -0.36
N ALA A 394 8.31 -5.89 0.67
CA ALA A 394 9.12 -6.25 1.83
C ALA A 394 8.39 -7.17 2.84
N SER A 395 7.07 -7.28 2.71
CA SER A 395 6.22 -8.24 3.40
C SER A 395 5.40 -9.05 2.40
N HIS A 396 4.78 -10.14 2.85
CA HIS A 396 3.69 -10.75 2.11
C HIS A 396 2.46 -9.83 2.16
N LEU A 397 1.74 -9.72 1.05
CA LEU A 397 0.42 -9.09 1.05
C LEU A 397 -0.61 -10.09 1.59
N GLY A 398 -1.12 -9.84 2.79
CA GLY A 398 -2.10 -10.67 3.48
C GLY A 398 -3.54 -10.43 3.03
N GLY A 399 -3.83 -9.24 2.52
CA GLY A 399 -5.13 -8.75 2.07
C GLY A 399 -5.78 -7.71 3.00
N LEU A 400 -5.10 -7.23 4.04
CA LEU A 400 -5.57 -6.16 4.91
C LEU A 400 -4.43 -5.59 5.78
N SER A 401 -4.14 -4.30 5.61
CA SER A 401 -3.03 -3.64 6.29
C SER A 401 -3.40 -2.91 7.58
N ILE A 402 -2.40 -2.62 8.42
CA ILE A 402 -2.48 -1.71 9.57
C ILE A 402 -1.48 -0.54 9.45
N PRO A 403 -1.89 0.71 9.72
CA PRO A 403 -1.02 1.88 9.66
C PRO A 403 -0.28 2.23 10.97
N VAL A 404 0.92 2.81 10.86
CA VAL A 404 1.64 3.46 11.98
C VAL A 404 1.86 4.96 11.72
N TYR A 405 1.43 5.78 12.68
CA TYR A 405 1.27 7.24 12.53
C TYR A 405 2.42 8.10 13.09
N GLU A 406 3.41 7.52 13.79
CA GLU A 406 4.41 8.27 14.59
C GLU A 406 5.22 9.31 13.76
N PHE A 407 5.40 9.04 12.47
CA PHE A 407 6.24 9.84 11.56
C PHE A 407 5.51 10.44 10.36
N SER A 408 4.27 10.03 10.07
CA SER A 408 3.50 10.58 8.94
C SER A 408 3.30 12.10 9.10
N SER A 409 3.49 12.83 8.01
CA SER A 409 3.10 14.24 7.89
C SER A 409 1.68 14.41 7.34
N MET A 410 1.21 13.44 6.54
CA MET A 410 -0.08 13.49 5.84
C MET A 410 -1.27 13.13 6.75
N SER A 411 -1.11 12.15 7.65
CA SER A 411 -2.21 11.60 8.43
C SER A 411 -2.13 11.97 9.91
N LYS A 412 -3.27 12.40 10.48
CA LYS A 412 -3.51 12.51 11.93
C LYS A 412 -4.72 11.64 12.27
N PRO A 413 -4.55 10.49 12.92
CA PRO A 413 -5.66 9.57 13.15
C PRO A 413 -6.72 10.21 14.05
N LEU A 414 -8.00 10.05 13.68
CA LEU A 414 -9.11 10.38 14.58
C LEU A 414 -9.05 9.55 15.87
N MET A 415 -8.69 8.27 15.73
CA MET A 415 -8.53 7.32 16.83
C MET A 415 -7.14 6.67 16.75
N PRO A 416 -6.09 7.32 17.29
CA PRO A 416 -4.75 6.71 17.36
C PRO A 416 -4.79 5.42 18.17
N TRP A 417 -3.91 4.47 17.84
CA TRP A 417 -3.70 3.26 18.63
C TRP A 417 -3.38 3.59 20.09
N ASN A 418 -4.35 3.34 20.97
CA ASN A 418 -4.24 3.50 22.41
C ASN A 418 -3.45 2.32 23.00
N ARG A 419 -3.25 2.33 24.33
CA ARG A 419 -2.62 1.23 25.11
C ARG A 419 -1.14 0.93 24.79
N VAL A 420 -0.58 1.38 23.67
CA VAL A 420 0.84 1.17 23.29
C VAL A 420 1.82 1.89 24.24
N ASN A 421 2.62 1.13 24.98
CA ASN A 421 3.76 1.64 25.74
C ASN A 421 4.99 1.86 24.84
N ARG A 422 5.12 3.08 24.31
CA ARG A 422 6.25 3.49 23.44
C ARG A 422 7.57 3.74 24.19
N GLN A 423 7.74 3.31 25.45
CA GLN A 423 8.99 3.50 26.20
C GLN A 423 10.16 2.72 25.58
N ILE A 424 9.99 1.44 25.26
CA ILE A 424 11.03 0.58 24.66
C ILE A 424 11.42 1.13 23.28
N PHE A 425 10.44 1.46 22.45
CA PHE A 425 10.64 2.14 21.16
C PHE A 425 11.49 3.43 21.29
N LYS A 426 11.19 4.27 22.29
CA LYS A 426 11.96 5.50 22.56
C LYS A 426 13.37 5.21 23.08
N GLN A 427 13.58 4.13 23.84
CA GLN A 427 14.92 3.69 24.26
C GLN A 427 15.76 3.23 23.06
N LYS A 428 15.20 2.39 22.17
CA LYS A 428 15.83 2.01 20.89
C LYS A 428 16.22 3.24 20.06
N ALA A 429 15.28 4.17 19.86
CA ALA A 429 15.52 5.42 19.14
C ALA A 429 16.65 6.29 19.76
N ASN A 430 16.71 6.36 21.10
CA ASN A 430 17.79 7.05 21.81
C ASN A 430 19.15 6.35 21.64
N GLU A 431 19.18 5.02 21.66
CA GLU A 431 20.40 4.23 21.49
C GLU A 431 20.95 4.33 20.07
N PHE A 432 20.10 4.21 19.05
CA PHE A 432 20.47 4.45 17.65
C PHE A 432 21.08 5.84 17.45
N LEU A 433 20.47 6.88 18.02
CA LEU A 433 21.00 8.25 17.94
C LEU A 433 22.35 8.44 18.66
N ARG A 434 22.71 7.55 19.59
CA ARG A 434 24.00 7.57 20.31
C ARG A 434 25.07 6.69 19.66
N ARG A 435 24.70 5.53 19.09
CA ARG A 435 25.63 4.50 18.56
C ARG A 435 25.69 4.42 17.03
N GLY A 436 24.71 4.96 16.32
CA GLY A 436 24.65 4.97 14.85
C GLY A 436 24.18 3.66 14.18
N VAL A 437 24.24 2.52 14.87
CA VAL A 437 23.77 1.21 14.40
C VAL A 437 23.14 0.44 15.58
N MET A 438 22.13 -0.40 15.31
CA MET A 438 21.55 -1.32 16.31
C MET A 438 21.63 -2.81 15.92
N GLN A 439 21.43 -3.16 14.65
CA GLN A 439 21.48 -4.53 14.13
C GLN A 439 22.00 -4.53 12.68
N GLU A 440 22.41 -5.70 12.18
CA GLU A 440 22.66 -5.93 10.76
C GLU A 440 21.35 -6.06 9.96
N VAL A 441 21.38 -5.75 8.67
CA VAL A 441 20.21 -5.92 7.78
C VAL A 441 20.09 -7.38 7.37
N LYS A 442 18.98 -8.00 7.74
CA LYS A 442 18.54 -9.31 7.24
C LYS A 442 17.27 -9.13 6.41
N MET A 443 17.44 -9.07 5.08
CA MET A 443 16.38 -9.43 4.15
C MET A 443 16.47 -10.93 3.85
N ASN A 444 15.35 -11.55 3.46
CA ASN A 444 15.31 -12.93 3.02
C ASN A 444 16.01 -13.10 1.66
N GLN A 445 17.34 -13.27 1.67
CA GLN A 445 18.12 -13.65 0.51
C GLN A 445 17.76 -15.09 0.10
N ARG A 446 16.69 -15.23 -0.70
CA ARG A 446 16.49 -16.43 -1.52
C ARG A 446 17.50 -16.39 -2.67
N THR A 447 18.66 -17.01 -2.45
CA THR A 447 19.64 -17.26 -3.51
C THR A 447 18.97 -17.99 -4.67
N HIS A 448 18.96 -17.39 -5.86
CA HIS A 448 18.49 -18.03 -7.08
C HIS A 448 19.45 -19.16 -7.48
N SER A 449 19.10 -20.39 -7.11
CA SER A 449 19.72 -21.61 -7.59
C SER A 449 18.64 -22.64 -7.90
N GLY A 450 18.49 -23.02 -9.17
CA GLY A 450 17.52 -24.02 -9.63
C GLY A 450 16.48 -23.48 -10.61
N LEU A 451 16.87 -23.36 -11.89
CA LEU A 451 15.93 -23.21 -13.01
C LEU A 451 16.31 -24.29 -14.03
N ARG A 452 15.42 -25.27 -14.24
CA ARG A 452 15.68 -26.61 -14.85
C ARG A 452 16.47 -27.54 -13.89
N GLU A 453 16.27 -28.86 -13.89
CA GLU A 453 15.80 -29.75 -14.97
C GLU A 453 14.60 -30.66 -14.62
N THR A 454 14.04 -31.29 -15.65
CA THR A 454 12.96 -32.29 -15.59
C THR A 454 13.48 -33.73 -15.51
N GLU A 455 12.76 -34.57 -14.76
CA GLU A 455 12.73 -36.04 -14.77
C GLU A 455 13.83 -36.83 -15.52
N SER A 456 14.62 -37.63 -14.78
CA SER A 456 14.82 -39.05 -15.12
C SER A 456 15.48 -39.84 -13.96
N ARG A 457 15.51 -41.18 -14.10
CA ARG A 457 15.65 -42.18 -13.02
C ARG A 457 17.09 -42.56 -12.67
N ASN A 458 17.26 -43.04 -11.42
CA ASN A 458 18.19 -44.07 -10.94
C ASN A 458 19.71 -43.91 -11.23
N SER A 459 20.51 -43.78 -10.16
CA SER A 459 21.31 -44.91 -9.61
C SER A 459 22.16 -44.50 -8.39
N SER A 460 22.63 -45.49 -7.62
CA SER A 460 23.37 -45.32 -6.36
C SER A 460 24.90 -45.30 -6.51
N SER A 461 25.61 -44.51 -5.69
CA SER A 461 26.76 -44.98 -4.88
C SER A 461 27.45 -43.87 -4.06
N SER A 462 28.20 -44.29 -3.04
CA SER A 462 29.20 -43.55 -2.25
C SER A 462 30.34 -44.55 -1.96
N PRO A 463 31.46 -44.21 -1.26
CA PRO A 463 31.93 -42.92 -0.73
C PRO A 463 33.43 -42.63 -1.07
N SER A 464 34.03 -41.57 -0.51
CA SER A 464 35.38 -41.62 0.15
C SER A 464 35.84 -40.28 0.75
N THR A 465 36.89 -40.34 1.58
CA THR A 465 37.41 -39.36 2.56
C THR A 465 38.52 -38.43 2.05
N GLY A 466 38.69 -37.23 2.66
CA GLY A 466 39.93 -36.42 2.51
C GLY A 466 40.00 -35.14 3.37
N SER A 467 41.17 -34.88 3.99
CA SER A 467 41.54 -33.67 4.80
C SER A 467 42.98 -33.81 5.33
N PRO A 468 43.69 -32.76 5.84
CA PRO A 468 43.48 -31.30 5.78
C PRO A 468 44.75 -30.40 5.52
N GLY A 469 44.56 -29.10 5.22
CA GLY A 469 45.51 -27.99 5.45
C GLY A 469 46.68 -27.77 4.45
N PRO A 470 47.55 -26.72 4.61
CA PRO A 470 47.56 -25.65 5.63
C PRO A 470 47.73 -24.18 5.09
N THR A 471 47.97 -23.23 6.00
CA THR A 471 48.00 -21.74 5.88
C THR A 471 49.30 -21.08 5.36
N ILE A 472 49.22 -19.93 4.65
CA ILE A 472 50.23 -18.84 4.58
C ILE A 472 49.53 -17.44 4.58
N TYR A 473 50.27 -16.35 4.89
CA TYR A 473 49.79 -14.96 5.15
C TYR A 473 50.60 -13.90 4.33
N LEU A 474 49.95 -12.77 3.93
CA LEU A 474 50.54 -11.40 3.75
C LEU A 474 51.57 -11.11 2.58
N PRO A 475 52.02 -9.86 2.26
CA PRO A 475 51.39 -8.50 2.31
C PRO A 475 51.86 -7.36 1.29
N ILE A 476 51.22 -6.15 1.37
CA ILE A 476 51.58 -4.73 0.99
C ILE A 476 51.89 -4.24 -0.46
N SER A 477 51.38 -3.02 -0.76
CA SER A 477 51.83 -1.92 -1.68
C SER A 477 51.77 -2.11 -3.21
N GLY A 478 51.55 -1.07 -4.05
CA GLY A 478 51.10 0.32 -3.83
C GLY A 478 52.06 1.43 -4.36
N TYR A 479 51.59 2.37 -5.20
CA TYR A 479 52.19 3.71 -5.46
C TYR A 479 51.22 4.66 -6.23
N SER A 480 51.61 5.93 -6.47
CA SER A 480 50.75 7.08 -6.87
C SER A 480 51.07 7.74 -8.23
N GLY A 481 50.16 8.58 -8.77
CA GLY A 481 50.42 9.47 -9.92
C GLY A 481 49.58 10.78 -9.93
N ASN A 482 50.20 11.89 -10.34
CA ASN A 482 49.63 13.26 -10.44
C ASN A 482 49.03 13.54 -11.85
N SER A 483 48.19 14.58 -12.09
CA SER A 483 48.63 15.95 -12.42
C SER A 483 47.47 16.96 -12.69
N ASN A 484 47.78 18.27 -12.71
CA ASN A 484 46.84 19.41 -12.87
C ASN A 484 46.54 19.86 -14.32
N SER A 485 45.45 20.60 -14.55
CA SER A 485 45.39 21.84 -15.40
C SER A 485 44.07 22.63 -15.20
N ASN A 486 43.75 23.67 -16.02
CA ASN A 486 43.18 24.93 -15.49
C ASN A 486 42.22 25.76 -16.42
N ARG A 487 41.33 26.58 -15.81
CA ARG A 487 40.68 27.86 -16.25
C ARG A 487 39.50 27.97 -17.28
N ASN A 488 38.36 28.48 -16.74
CA ASN A 488 37.60 29.72 -17.10
C ASN A 488 36.47 29.83 -18.17
N LYS A 489 35.25 30.16 -17.66
CA LYS A 489 34.24 31.17 -18.14
C LYS A 489 33.42 30.89 -19.45
N PRO A 490 32.27 31.60 -19.70
CA PRO A 490 31.05 31.69 -18.86
C PRO A 490 29.71 31.68 -19.68
N GLY A 491 28.53 31.49 -19.05
CA GLY A 491 27.26 31.85 -19.71
C GLY A 491 25.96 31.30 -19.09
N SER A 492 24.89 32.11 -19.12
CA SER A 492 23.45 31.81 -18.90
C SER A 492 23.04 30.80 -17.80
N GLY A 493 22.30 31.28 -16.79
CA GLY A 493 21.68 30.42 -15.76
C GLY A 493 20.19 30.12 -16.01
N ASN A 494 19.69 29.09 -15.33
CA ASN A 494 18.26 28.81 -15.10
C ASN A 494 18.09 28.08 -13.75
N LEU A 495 16.88 28.09 -13.20
CA LEU A 495 16.56 27.62 -11.84
C LEU A 495 16.32 26.09 -11.79
N PRO A 496 16.83 25.36 -10.79
CA PRO A 496 16.51 23.94 -10.59
C PRO A 496 15.34 23.73 -9.61
N GLY A 497 14.39 22.86 -9.98
CA GLY A 497 13.38 22.28 -9.09
C GLY A 497 13.78 20.87 -8.62
N SER A 498 13.09 20.36 -7.60
CA SER A 498 13.29 18.98 -7.10
C SER A 498 12.55 17.96 -7.97
N GLN A 499 13.23 16.87 -8.34
CA GLN A 499 12.66 15.81 -9.16
C GLN A 499 12.16 14.64 -8.30
N HIS A 500 10.88 14.32 -8.42
CA HIS A 500 10.37 13.04 -8.95
C HIS A 500 8.98 13.31 -9.57
N CYS A 501 8.40 12.35 -10.30
CA CYS A 501 7.24 12.56 -11.19
C CYS A 501 7.43 13.61 -12.30
N GLU A 502 8.21 13.25 -13.33
CA GLU A 502 8.07 13.83 -14.68
C GLU A 502 7.91 12.71 -15.71
N ALA A 503 6.77 12.69 -16.41
CA ALA A 503 6.66 11.98 -17.69
C ALA A 503 7.38 12.77 -18.80
N ARG A 504 8.03 12.09 -19.75
CA ARG A 504 8.77 12.77 -20.83
C ARG A 504 8.48 12.22 -22.23
N ARG A 505 7.37 12.74 -22.77
CA ARG A 505 7.00 12.89 -24.20
C ARG A 505 6.67 11.61 -24.99
#